data_AF-A0A6P5EHI6-F1
#
_entry.id   AF-A0A6P5EHI6-F1
#
_cell.length_a   1.000
_cell.length_b   1.000
_cell.length_c   1.000
_cell.angle_alpha   90.00
_cell.angle_beta   90.00
_cell.angle_gamma   90.00
#
_symmetry.space_group_name_H-M   'P 1'
#
loop_
_entity.id
_entity.type
_entity.pdbx_description
1 polymer ?
#
loop_
_entity_poly.entity_id
_entity_poly.type
_entity_poly.pdbx_seq_one_letter_code
_entity_poly.pdbx_strand_id
1 'polypeptide(L)'
;MRIAARKKIRTFGHREFLFLMHKPCRVWIRGEQVLSTIGFERQLVSMGHQACGALELWNYPLFFRELIAQNVDGTERPDHVDMPALEIYRDRERNVPRYNEFRRRLLMIPISKWEDLTDDREAITALQQVYGENIEKLDLLVGLMAEKKIKGFAISETAFFIFTIMATRRLEADRFFTSYFNEDAYTKTGLEWVNSTESLRDVIHRHYPNITSKWMNSTSAFTVWDAPPNSFNPIPLLLRFPPA
;
A
#
# COMPACT_ATOMS: atom_id res chain seq x y z
N MET A 1 35.72 6.18 -21.44
CA MET A 1 36.36 7.30 -20.73
C MET A 1 35.31 7.90 -19.80
N ARG A 2 35.61 8.02 -18.49
CA ARG A 2 34.73 8.45 -17.38
C ARG A 2 34.21 9.89 -17.62
N ILE A 3 33.11 10.39 -17.03
CA ILE A 3 32.86 10.79 -15.61
C ILE A 3 31.37 11.23 -15.56
N ALA A 4 30.47 10.60 -14.80
CA ALA A 4 30.08 10.78 -13.38
C ALA A 4 29.12 11.95 -13.05
N ALA A 5 27.95 11.61 -12.49
CA ALA A 5 27.26 12.36 -11.43
C ALA A 5 26.25 11.44 -10.70
N ARG A 6 26.74 10.49 -9.89
CA ARG A 6 25.92 9.81 -8.88
C ARG A 6 25.93 10.64 -7.61
N LYS A 7 24.78 11.21 -7.24
CA LYS A 7 24.56 11.85 -5.93
C LYS A 7 24.65 10.76 -4.85
N LYS A 8 25.53 10.99 -3.89
CA LYS A 8 25.93 10.07 -2.83
C LYS A 8 24.89 10.12 -1.71
N ILE A 9 23.93 9.20 -1.70
CA ILE A 9 23.12 8.92 -0.50
C ILE A 9 24.04 8.19 0.48
N ARG A 10 24.16 8.71 1.70
CA ARG A 10 24.86 8.05 2.82
C ARG A 10 24.14 6.74 3.11
N THR A 11 24.67 5.64 2.60
CA THR A 11 24.22 4.30 2.94
C THR A 11 24.65 3.97 4.36
N PHE A 12 23.69 3.90 5.27
CA PHE A 12 23.85 3.13 6.49
C PHE A 12 23.98 1.65 6.06
N GLY A 13 25.14 1.03 6.33
CA GLY A 13 25.35 -0.41 6.38
C GLY A 13 24.82 -1.27 5.21
N HIS A 14 25.43 -1.17 4.02
CA HIS A 14 25.14 -2.08 2.89
C HIS A 14 25.44 -3.58 3.15
N ARG A 15 26.07 -3.93 4.28
CA ARG A 15 26.46 -5.31 4.64
C ARG A 15 25.48 -6.03 5.57
N GLU A 16 24.58 -5.34 6.26
CA GLU A 16 23.55 -6.01 7.09
C GLU A 16 22.25 -6.28 6.32
N PHE A 17 21.95 -5.47 5.29
CA PHE A 17 20.70 -5.58 4.54
C PHE A 17 20.62 -6.82 3.64
N LEU A 18 21.75 -7.23 3.05
CA LEU A 18 21.80 -8.44 2.22
C LEU A 18 21.59 -9.73 3.03
N PHE A 19 21.77 -9.66 4.36
CA PHE A 19 21.66 -10.79 5.26
C PHE A 19 20.21 -11.19 5.60
N LEU A 20 19.25 -10.32 5.31
CA LEU A 20 17.81 -10.56 5.57
C LEU A 20 17.06 -11.18 4.38
N MET A 21 17.58 -11.06 3.16
CA MET A 21 16.89 -11.55 1.94
C MET A 21 17.11 -13.05 1.65
N HIS A 22 18.02 -13.72 2.35
CA HIS A 22 18.35 -15.15 2.16
C HIS A 22 18.02 -16.04 3.38
N LYS A 23 17.27 -15.53 4.36
CA LYS A 23 16.84 -16.31 5.53
C LYS A 23 15.44 -16.86 5.28
N PRO A 24 15.11 -18.08 5.79
CA PRO A 24 13.76 -18.61 5.71
C PRO A 24 12.75 -17.59 6.25
N CYS A 25 11.63 -17.46 5.55
CA CYS A 25 10.56 -16.50 5.78
C CYS A 25 10.32 -16.27 7.28
N ARG A 26 10.64 -15.07 7.79
CA ARG A 26 10.43 -14.67 9.20
C ARG A 26 9.03 -14.07 9.38
N VAL A 27 8.03 -14.75 8.84
CA VAL A 27 6.63 -14.33 8.95
C VAL A 27 6.01 -15.08 10.13
N TRP A 28 4.98 -14.49 10.75
CA TRP A 28 4.23 -15.08 11.87
C TRP A 28 5.05 -15.29 13.14
N ILE A 29 5.04 -16.50 13.72
CA ILE A 29 5.57 -16.81 15.05
C ILE A 29 7.05 -16.41 15.17
N ARG A 30 7.84 -16.67 14.13
CA ARG A 30 9.26 -16.24 14.09
C ARG A 30 9.39 -14.72 14.00
N GLY A 31 8.47 -14.05 13.31
CA GLY A 31 8.40 -12.60 13.23
C GLY A 31 8.13 -11.97 14.60
N GLU A 32 7.17 -12.49 15.36
CA GLU A 32 6.85 -12.05 16.73
C GLU A 32 8.05 -12.19 17.68
N GLN A 33 8.76 -13.32 17.61
CA GLN A 33 10.00 -13.53 18.37
C GLN A 33 11.06 -12.49 18.02
N VAL A 34 11.24 -12.20 16.73
CA VAL A 34 12.20 -11.18 16.28
C VAL A 34 11.78 -9.78 16.72
N LEU A 35 10.50 -9.44 16.63
CA LEU A 35 9.97 -8.15 17.10
C LEU A 35 10.24 -7.95 18.60
N SER A 36 10.10 -9.01 19.41
CA SER A 36 10.40 -8.95 20.85
C SER A 36 11.87 -8.61 21.14
N THR A 37 12.80 -9.01 20.27
CA THR A 37 14.22 -8.68 20.38
C THR A 37 14.57 -7.29 19.85
N ILE A 38 13.85 -6.80 18.84
CA ILE A 38 14.08 -5.47 18.24
C ILE A 38 13.50 -4.37 19.14
N GLY A 39 12.31 -4.62 19.69
CA GLY A 39 11.54 -3.67 20.47
C GLY A 39 10.71 -2.72 19.61
N PHE A 40 9.60 -2.23 20.17
CA PHE A 40 8.61 -1.41 19.46
C PHE A 40 9.20 -0.11 18.89
N GLU A 41 9.91 0.68 19.69
CA GLU A 41 10.41 2.00 19.26
C GLU A 41 11.36 1.88 18.07
N ARG A 42 12.29 0.93 18.13
CA ARG A 42 13.27 0.68 17.07
C ARG A 42 12.57 0.22 15.80
N GLN A 43 11.63 -0.72 15.91
CA GLN A 43 10.86 -1.20 14.77
C GLN A 43 10.06 -0.05 14.12
N LEU A 44 9.37 0.76 14.92
CA LEU A 44 8.55 1.86 14.43
C LEU A 44 9.39 2.93 13.72
N VAL A 45 10.52 3.34 14.30
CA VAL A 45 11.44 4.30 13.68
C VAL A 45 12.00 3.75 12.37
N SER A 46 12.39 2.47 12.33
CA SER A 46 12.87 1.82 11.11
C SER A 46 11.81 1.78 10.02
N MET A 47 10.56 1.43 10.36
CA MET A 47 9.44 1.46 9.41
C MET A 47 9.17 2.88 8.89
N GLY A 48 9.21 3.88 9.77
CA GLY A 48 9.01 5.28 9.38
C GLY A 48 10.05 5.80 8.40
N HIS A 49 11.29 5.31 8.44
CA HIS A 49 12.39 5.73 7.55
C HIS A 49 12.51 4.89 6.28
N GLN A 50 11.63 3.93 6.05
CA GLN A 50 11.70 3.04 4.91
C GLN A 50 10.48 3.21 4.00
N ALA A 51 10.73 3.51 2.72
CA ALA A 51 9.68 3.48 1.72
C ALA A 51 9.14 2.05 1.52
N CYS A 52 7.83 1.93 1.37
CA CYS A 52 7.19 0.68 0.97
C CYS A 52 7.38 0.41 -0.54
N GLY A 53 7.14 -0.84 -0.96
CA GLY A 53 7.16 -1.21 -2.37
C GLY A 53 5.99 -0.59 -3.15
N ALA A 54 6.22 -0.20 -4.40
CA ALA A 54 5.17 0.29 -5.28
C ALA A 54 4.25 -0.84 -5.77
N LEU A 55 2.98 -0.54 -6.03
CA LEU A 55 2.00 -1.48 -6.57
C LEU A 55 2.14 -1.58 -8.10
N GLU A 56 3.22 -2.23 -8.53
CA GLU A 56 3.58 -2.40 -9.94
C GLU A 56 3.81 -3.88 -10.28
N LEU A 57 3.83 -4.20 -11.57
CA LEU A 57 4.31 -5.51 -12.03
C LEU A 57 5.74 -5.79 -11.55
N TRP A 58 6.08 -7.08 -11.42
CA TRP A 58 7.38 -7.56 -10.94
C TRP A 58 7.84 -7.04 -9.57
N ASN A 59 6.92 -6.60 -8.72
CA ASN A 59 7.25 -6.16 -7.36
C ASN A 59 6.60 -6.99 -6.25
N TYR A 60 6.12 -8.21 -6.57
CA TYR A 60 5.60 -9.13 -5.56
C TYR A 60 6.76 -9.79 -4.79
N PRO A 61 6.84 -9.67 -3.45
CA PRO A 61 7.96 -10.22 -2.69
C PRO A 61 8.07 -11.74 -2.81
N LEU A 62 9.27 -12.25 -3.11
CA LEU A 62 9.50 -13.68 -3.35
C LEU A 62 9.17 -14.57 -2.16
N PHE A 63 9.33 -14.06 -0.93
CA PHE A 63 9.04 -14.83 0.28
C PHE A 63 7.54 -15.17 0.44
N PHE A 64 6.65 -14.50 -0.29
CA PHE A 64 5.23 -14.83 -0.33
C PHE A 64 4.88 -15.98 -1.29
N ARG A 65 5.84 -16.42 -2.12
CA ARG A 65 5.64 -17.58 -3.01
C ARG A 65 5.74 -18.92 -2.28
N GLU A 66 6.26 -18.91 -1.05
CA GLU A 66 6.37 -20.07 -0.17
C GLU A 66 5.94 -19.66 1.26
N LEU A 67 4.76 -19.04 1.38
CA LEU A 67 4.25 -18.53 2.66
C LEU A 67 3.68 -19.67 3.51
N ILE A 68 4.05 -19.73 4.79
CA ILE A 68 3.36 -20.55 5.79
C ILE A 68 2.01 -19.87 6.08
N ALA A 69 0.88 -20.48 5.72
CA ALA A 69 -0.43 -19.89 6.02
C ALA A 69 -0.84 -20.14 7.48
N GLN A 70 -1.79 -19.36 7.99
CA GLN A 70 -2.34 -19.54 9.35
C GLN A 70 -3.81 -19.98 9.32
N ASN A 71 -4.21 -20.70 10.37
CA ASN A 71 -5.59 -20.92 10.74
C ASN A 71 -6.21 -19.66 11.37
N VAL A 72 -7.52 -19.69 11.61
CA VAL A 72 -8.26 -18.59 12.23
C VAL A 72 -7.75 -18.28 13.65
N ASP A 73 -7.24 -19.29 14.36
CA ASP A 73 -6.65 -19.17 15.70
C ASP A 73 -5.18 -18.71 15.69
N GLY A 74 -4.60 -18.43 14.52
CA GLY A 74 -3.20 -18.02 14.36
C GLY A 74 -2.19 -19.17 14.33
N THR A 75 -2.62 -20.43 14.43
CA THR A 75 -1.72 -21.58 14.31
C THR A 75 -1.25 -21.77 12.87
N GLU A 76 0.01 -22.18 12.69
CA GLU A 76 0.61 -22.41 11.37
C GLU A 76 0.01 -23.65 10.71
N ARG A 77 -0.28 -23.55 9.41
CA ARG A 77 -0.70 -24.67 8.57
C ARG A 77 0.52 -25.39 8.00
N PRO A 78 0.46 -26.73 7.85
CA PRO A 78 1.55 -27.49 7.26
C PRO A 78 1.73 -27.19 5.76
N ASP A 79 0.64 -26.88 5.06
CA ASP A 79 0.65 -26.60 3.63
C ASP A 79 1.00 -25.14 3.36
N HIS A 80 2.15 -24.93 2.71
CA HIS A 80 2.59 -23.61 2.26
C HIS A 80 1.79 -23.14 1.04
N VAL A 81 1.79 -21.83 0.80
CA VAL A 81 1.01 -21.19 -0.25
C VAL A 81 1.89 -20.29 -1.10
N ASP A 82 1.78 -20.42 -2.43
CA ASP A 82 2.21 -19.38 -3.37
C ASP A 82 1.10 -18.32 -3.42
N MET A 83 1.26 -17.24 -2.64
CA MET A 83 0.23 -16.21 -2.50
C MET A 83 -0.11 -15.50 -3.81
N PRO A 84 0.85 -15.06 -4.66
CA PRO A 84 0.52 -14.52 -5.98
C PRO A 84 -0.37 -15.43 -6.81
N ALA A 85 -0.05 -16.73 -6.84
CA ALA A 85 -0.86 -17.70 -7.59
C ALA A 85 -2.24 -17.88 -6.96
N LEU A 86 -2.31 -17.93 -5.62
CA LEU A 86 -3.57 -18.07 -4.90
C LEU A 86 -4.48 -16.86 -5.10
N GLU A 87 -3.97 -15.63 -5.08
CA GLU A 87 -4.80 -14.41 -5.24
C GLU A 87 -5.47 -14.36 -6.63
N ILE A 88 -4.73 -14.69 -7.69
CA ILE A 88 -5.29 -14.84 -9.05
C ILE A 88 -6.38 -15.93 -9.07
N TYR A 89 -6.12 -17.06 -8.41
CA TYR A 89 -7.11 -18.13 -8.32
C TYR A 89 -8.37 -17.69 -7.57
N ARG A 90 -8.23 -16.98 -6.44
CA ARG A 90 -9.35 -16.55 -5.59
C ARG A 90 -10.26 -15.56 -6.29
N ASP A 91 -9.72 -14.61 -7.06
CA ASP A 91 -10.56 -13.68 -7.83
C ASP A 91 -11.43 -14.43 -8.84
N ARG A 92 -10.84 -15.40 -9.55
CA ARG A 92 -11.55 -16.25 -10.50
C ARG A 92 -12.59 -17.14 -9.83
N GLU A 93 -12.21 -17.82 -8.74
CA GLU A 93 -13.08 -18.71 -7.96
C GLU A 93 -14.31 -17.97 -7.41
N ARG A 94 -14.11 -16.74 -6.94
CA ARG A 94 -15.19 -15.89 -6.38
C ARG A 94 -16.02 -15.19 -7.46
N ASN A 95 -15.78 -15.50 -8.73
CA ASN A 95 -16.45 -14.92 -9.89
C ASN A 95 -16.35 -13.38 -9.92
N VAL A 96 -15.23 -12.83 -9.43
CA VAL A 96 -14.93 -11.41 -9.62
C VAL A 96 -14.64 -11.21 -11.11
N PRO A 97 -15.25 -10.22 -11.78
CA PRO A 97 -14.96 -9.95 -13.18
C PRO A 97 -13.47 -9.71 -13.41
N ARG A 98 -12.96 -10.22 -14.53
CA ARG A 98 -11.61 -9.92 -15.02
C ARG A 98 -11.50 -8.44 -15.38
N TYR A 99 -10.27 -7.94 -15.53
CA TYR A 99 -9.97 -6.50 -15.54
C TYR A 99 -10.87 -5.68 -16.46
N ASN A 100 -11.01 -6.08 -17.73
CA ASN A 100 -11.74 -5.26 -18.69
C ASN A 100 -13.26 -5.24 -18.43
N GLU A 101 -13.83 -6.38 -18.05
CA GLU A 101 -15.24 -6.45 -17.64
C GLU A 101 -15.47 -5.69 -16.34
N PHE A 102 -14.53 -5.77 -15.39
CA PHE A 102 -14.58 -5.02 -14.14
C PHE A 102 -14.68 -3.51 -14.39
N ARG A 103 -13.87 -2.98 -15.32
CA ARG A 103 -13.95 -1.58 -15.77
C ARG A 103 -15.32 -1.23 -16.36
N ARG A 104 -15.89 -2.10 -17.21
CA ARG A 104 -17.24 -1.89 -17.77
C ARG A 104 -18.30 -1.80 -16.67
N ARG A 105 -18.22 -2.65 -15.64
CA ARG A 105 -19.16 -2.61 -14.49
C ARG A 105 -19.04 -1.34 -13.66
N LEU A 106 -17.88 -0.70 -13.68
CA LEU A 106 -17.64 0.61 -13.07
C LEU A 106 -17.91 1.78 -14.01
N LEU A 107 -18.51 1.52 -15.18
CA LEU A 107 -18.77 2.53 -16.22
C LEU A 107 -17.50 3.24 -16.71
N MET A 108 -16.35 2.59 -16.58
CA MET A 108 -15.07 3.06 -17.10
C MET A 108 -14.89 2.60 -18.55
N ILE A 109 -14.14 3.36 -19.33
CA ILE A 109 -13.80 2.98 -20.71
C ILE A 109 -12.92 1.72 -20.65
N PRO A 110 -13.32 0.59 -21.28
CA PRO A 110 -12.49 -0.60 -21.35
C PRO A 110 -11.26 -0.35 -22.24
N ILE A 111 -10.18 -1.08 -21.98
CA ILE A 111 -9.01 -1.07 -22.88
C ILE A 111 -9.35 -1.84 -24.16
N SER A 112 -8.70 -1.47 -25.27
CA SER A 112 -8.84 -2.10 -26.58
C SER A 112 -7.55 -2.79 -27.05
N LYS A 113 -6.40 -2.36 -26.51
CA LYS A 113 -5.06 -2.89 -26.74
C LYS A 113 -4.21 -2.73 -25.49
N TRP A 114 -3.06 -3.41 -25.43
CA TRP A 114 -2.19 -3.41 -24.25
C TRP A 114 -1.58 -2.04 -23.95
N GLU A 115 -1.34 -1.24 -24.98
CA GLU A 115 -0.82 0.13 -24.88
C GLU A 115 -1.83 1.09 -24.22
N ASP A 116 -3.12 0.73 -24.14
CA ASP A 116 -4.10 1.52 -23.39
C ASP A 116 -3.94 1.31 -21.87
N LEU A 117 -3.27 0.23 -21.45
CA LEU A 117 -3.07 -0.12 -20.04
C LEU A 117 -1.78 0.49 -19.47
N THR A 118 -0.68 0.41 -20.23
CA THR A 118 0.66 0.82 -19.78
C THR A 118 1.54 1.25 -20.95
N ASP A 119 2.52 2.12 -20.67
CA ASP A 119 3.54 2.55 -21.65
C ASP A 119 4.81 1.65 -21.60
N ASP A 120 4.87 0.69 -20.67
CA ASP A 120 6.01 -0.21 -20.50
C ASP A 120 6.01 -1.33 -21.56
N ARG A 121 6.97 -1.26 -22.48
CA ARG A 121 7.10 -2.23 -23.59
C ARG A 121 7.47 -3.64 -23.14
N GLU A 122 8.24 -3.77 -22.06
CA GLU A 122 8.57 -5.09 -21.51
C GLU A 122 7.33 -5.71 -20.88
N ALA A 123 6.51 -4.89 -20.20
CA ALA A 123 5.25 -5.34 -19.61
C ALA A 123 4.25 -5.78 -20.67
N ILE A 124 4.07 -4.97 -21.72
CA ILE A 124 3.22 -5.30 -22.87
C ILE A 124 3.65 -6.63 -23.49
N THR A 125 4.95 -6.83 -23.70
CA THR A 125 5.48 -8.08 -24.27
C THR A 125 5.17 -9.29 -23.37
N ALA A 126 5.38 -9.17 -22.05
CA ALA A 126 5.08 -10.22 -21.10
C ALA A 126 3.57 -10.53 -21.04
N LEU A 127 2.72 -9.50 -21.06
CA LEU A 127 1.26 -9.65 -21.09
C LEU A 127 0.80 -10.37 -22.36
N GLN A 128 1.34 -10.00 -23.52
CA GLN A 128 1.07 -10.67 -24.80
C GLN A 128 1.51 -12.14 -24.77
N GLN A 129 2.65 -12.46 -24.16
CA GLN A 129 3.11 -13.85 -24.02
C GLN A 129 2.17 -14.70 -23.15
N VAL A 130 1.60 -14.13 -22.08
CA VAL A 130 0.75 -14.85 -21.13
C VAL A 130 -0.71 -14.93 -21.59
N TYR A 131 -1.27 -13.82 -22.09
CA TYR A 131 -2.69 -13.70 -22.41
C TYR A 131 -2.99 -13.72 -23.92
N GLY A 132 -1.96 -13.67 -24.77
CA GLY A 132 -2.10 -13.53 -26.22
C GLY A 132 -2.64 -12.16 -26.61
N GLU A 133 -3.43 -12.11 -27.68
CA GLU A 133 -4.10 -10.89 -28.15
C GLU A 133 -5.44 -10.63 -27.42
N ASN A 134 -5.90 -11.57 -26.59
CA ASN A 134 -7.21 -11.46 -25.95
C ASN A 134 -7.13 -10.72 -24.60
N ILE A 135 -7.32 -9.41 -24.65
CA ILE A 135 -7.35 -8.51 -23.48
C ILE A 135 -8.45 -8.86 -22.46
N GLU A 136 -9.53 -9.54 -22.85
CA GLU A 136 -10.61 -9.94 -21.93
C GLU A 136 -10.16 -11.01 -20.94
N LYS A 137 -9.05 -11.69 -21.22
CA LYS A 137 -8.46 -12.68 -20.31
C LYS A 137 -7.57 -12.06 -19.24
N LEU A 138 -7.26 -10.77 -19.29
CA LEU A 138 -6.41 -10.12 -18.30
C LEU A 138 -7.03 -10.22 -16.90
N ASP A 139 -6.36 -10.90 -15.98
CA ASP A 139 -6.81 -11.00 -14.59
C ASP A 139 -6.82 -9.63 -13.90
N LEU A 140 -7.79 -9.44 -13.00
CA LEU A 140 -8.01 -8.16 -12.32
C LEU A 140 -6.75 -7.67 -11.60
N LEU A 141 -6.17 -8.50 -10.72
CA LEU A 141 -4.96 -8.16 -9.98
C LEU A 141 -3.81 -7.72 -10.91
N VAL A 142 -3.59 -8.41 -12.03
CA VAL A 142 -2.53 -8.07 -12.99
C VAL A 142 -2.80 -6.73 -13.64
N GLY A 143 -4.05 -6.47 -14.05
CA GLY A 143 -4.45 -5.19 -14.61
C GLY A 143 -4.27 -4.04 -13.61
N LEU A 144 -4.66 -4.21 -12.36
CA LEU A 144 -4.50 -3.18 -11.31
C LEU A 144 -3.02 -2.82 -11.06
N MET A 145 -2.11 -3.80 -11.13
CA MET A 145 -0.68 -3.56 -10.96
C MET A 145 -0.03 -2.98 -12.21
N ALA A 146 -0.53 -3.29 -13.41
CA ALA A 146 0.01 -2.82 -14.68
C ALA A 146 -0.49 -1.42 -15.08
N GLU A 147 -1.69 -1.04 -14.64
CA GLU A 147 -2.36 0.19 -15.04
C GLU A 147 -1.51 1.43 -14.72
N LYS A 148 -1.31 2.27 -15.73
CA LYS A 148 -0.60 3.55 -15.61
C LYS A 148 -1.27 4.42 -14.56
N LYS A 149 -0.51 4.81 -13.55
CA LYS A 149 -1.03 5.55 -12.39
C LYS A 149 -1.14 7.05 -12.67
N ILE A 150 -2.19 7.65 -12.12
CA ILE A 150 -2.33 9.10 -12.05
C ILE A 150 -1.18 9.66 -11.20
N LYS A 151 -0.62 10.80 -11.58
CA LYS A 151 0.48 11.43 -10.85
C LYS A 151 0.10 11.66 -9.38
N GLY A 152 0.89 11.09 -8.47
CA GLY A 152 0.66 11.16 -7.03
C GLY A 152 -0.20 10.03 -6.44
N PHE A 153 -0.80 9.18 -7.28
CA PHE A 153 -1.53 8.00 -6.82
C PHE A 153 -0.58 6.81 -6.66
N ALA A 154 -0.75 6.08 -5.55
CA ALA A 154 -0.06 4.80 -5.31
C ALA A 154 -0.84 3.59 -5.82
N ILE A 155 -2.14 3.77 -6.14
CA ILE A 155 -3.06 2.75 -6.64
C ILE A 155 -3.53 3.11 -8.05
N SER A 156 -4.10 2.14 -8.76
CA SER A 156 -4.71 2.38 -10.06
C SER A 156 -6.03 3.16 -9.96
N GLU A 157 -6.45 3.81 -11.05
CA GLU A 157 -7.74 4.51 -11.13
C GLU A 157 -8.89 3.51 -10.98
N THR A 158 -8.76 2.32 -11.58
CA THR A 158 -9.76 1.24 -11.45
C THR A 158 -9.99 0.86 -9.98
N ALA A 159 -8.91 0.70 -9.19
CA ALA A 159 -9.04 0.44 -7.76
C ALA A 159 -9.64 1.66 -7.03
N PHE A 160 -9.19 2.87 -7.38
CA PHE A 160 -9.65 4.11 -6.77
C PHE A 160 -11.17 4.31 -6.85
N PHE A 161 -11.83 3.91 -7.95
CA PHE A 161 -13.28 4.02 -8.08
C PHE A 161 -14.03 3.18 -7.04
N ILE A 162 -13.55 1.96 -6.76
CA ILE A 162 -14.07 1.13 -5.66
C ILE A 162 -13.80 1.80 -4.31
N PHE A 163 -12.60 2.33 -4.10
CA PHE A 163 -12.28 3.05 -2.86
C PHE A 163 -13.21 4.24 -2.62
N THR A 164 -13.52 5.04 -3.64
CA THR A 164 -14.42 6.20 -3.50
C THR A 164 -15.78 5.81 -2.95
N ILE A 165 -16.39 4.75 -3.50
CA ILE A 165 -17.70 4.29 -3.05
C ILE A 165 -17.58 3.60 -1.68
N MET A 166 -16.66 2.66 -1.54
CA MET A 166 -16.60 1.81 -0.35
C MET A 166 -16.02 2.52 0.87
N ALA A 167 -15.12 3.49 0.71
CA ALA A 167 -14.62 4.30 1.82
C ALA A 167 -15.72 5.20 2.38
N THR A 168 -16.49 5.85 1.51
CA THR A 168 -17.67 6.65 1.90
C THR A 168 -18.69 5.75 2.58
N ARG A 169 -18.99 4.59 1.99
CA ARG A 169 -19.95 3.61 2.52
C ARG A 169 -19.61 3.13 3.93
N ARG A 170 -18.33 2.90 4.24
CA ARG A 170 -17.89 2.46 5.58
C ARG A 170 -18.24 3.47 6.67
N LEU A 171 -18.26 4.76 6.36
CA LEU A 171 -18.63 5.80 7.32
C LEU A 171 -20.14 6.05 7.32
N GLU A 172 -20.74 6.24 6.14
CA GLU A 172 -22.16 6.62 6.04
C GLU A 172 -23.12 5.52 6.51
N ALA A 173 -22.73 4.25 6.38
CA ALA A 173 -23.59 3.11 6.69
C ALA A 173 -23.43 2.63 8.14
N ASP A 174 -22.46 3.15 8.88
CA ASP A 174 -22.26 2.80 10.29
C ASP A 174 -22.94 3.83 11.20
N ARG A 175 -23.81 3.35 12.07
CA ARG A 175 -24.51 4.17 13.05
C ARG A 175 -23.54 4.93 13.96
N PHE A 176 -22.38 4.35 14.29
CA PHE A 176 -21.41 4.95 15.20
C PHE A 176 -20.60 6.09 14.56
N PHE A 177 -20.61 6.21 13.22
CA PHE A 177 -20.08 7.37 12.50
C PHE A 177 -21.17 8.33 12.01
N THR A 178 -22.45 8.03 12.31
CA THR A 178 -23.60 8.84 11.89
C THR A 178 -24.50 9.17 13.08
N SER A 179 -25.60 8.44 13.27
CA SER A 179 -26.65 8.75 14.27
C SER A 179 -26.17 8.67 15.72
N TYR A 180 -25.15 7.85 16.00
CA TYR A 180 -24.52 7.69 17.32
C TYR A 180 -23.14 8.33 17.42
N PHE A 181 -22.72 9.17 16.45
CA PHE A 181 -21.50 9.96 16.60
C PHE A 181 -21.77 11.22 17.44
N ASN A 182 -22.03 11.02 18.74
CA ASN A 182 -22.42 12.05 19.69
C ASN A 182 -21.93 11.75 21.12
N GLU A 183 -22.08 12.72 22.03
CA GLU A 183 -21.59 12.61 23.41
C GLU A 183 -22.35 11.57 24.25
N ASP A 184 -23.59 11.20 23.91
CA ASP A 184 -24.34 10.18 24.66
C ASP A 184 -23.73 8.78 24.45
N ALA A 185 -23.28 8.48 23.24
CA ALA A 185 -22.63 7.21 22.91
C ALA A 185 -21.14 7.18 23.26
N TYR A 186 -20.43 8.29 23.08
CA TYR A 186 -18.97 8.36 23.22
C TYR A 186 -18.50 8.96 24.54
N THR A 187 -19.40 9.55 25.35
CA THR A 187 -19.10 10.54 26.39
C THR A 187 -18.51 11.84 25.82
N LYS A 188 -18.68 12.95 26.54
CA LYS A 188 -18.06 14.23 26.19
C LYS A 188 -16.54 14.11 25.98
N THR A 189 -15.85 13.49 26.94
CA THR A 189 -14.39 13.31 26.89
C THR A 189 -13.97 12.39 25.75
N GLY A 190 -14.73 11.32 25.47
CA GLY A 190 -14.40 10.41 24.37
C GLY A 190 -14.59 11.05 23.00
N LEU A 191 -15.66 11.83 22.81
CA LEU A 191 -15.88 12.54 21.55
C LEU A 191 -14.84 13.66 21.34
N GLU A 192 -14.48 14.39 22.40
CA GLU A 192 -13.40 15.38 22.37
C GLU A 192 -12.05 14.75 22.02
N TRP A 193 -11.77 13.55 22.53
CA TRP A 193 -10.55 12.80 22.18
C TRP A 193 -10.50 12.46 20.69
N VAL A 194 -11.61 12.02 20.11
CA VAL A 194 -11.71 11.74 18.66
C VAL A 194 -11.52 13.03 17.86
N ASN A 195 -12.25 14.09 18.20
CA ASN A 195 -12.25 15.37 17.49
C ASN A 195 -10.94 16.19 17.64
N SER A 196 -10.05 15.79 18.55
CA SER A 196 -8.73 16.41 18.73
C SER A 196 -7.58 15.57 18.17
N THR A 197 -7.88 14.40 17.58
CA THR A 197 -6.88 13.48 17.03
C THR A 197 -6.98 13.43 15.51
N GLU A 198 -6.13 14.18 14.83
CA GLU A 198 -6.18 14.34 13.37
C GLU A 198 -5.34 13.31 12.61
N SER A 199 -4.34 12.70 13.27
CA SER A 199 -3.33 11.92 12.57
C SER A 199 -2.73 10.78 13.40
N LEU A 200 -2.11 9.81 12.71
CA LEU A 200 -1.29 8.79 13.35
C LEU A 200 -0.09 9.42 14.10
N ARG A 201 0.40 10.59 13.67
CA ARG A 201 1.46 11.32 14.37
C ARG A 201 1.02 11.72 15.77
N ASP A 202 -0.22 12.16 15.96
CA ASP A 202 -0.76 12.55 17.28
C ASP A 202 -0.84 11.34 18.22
N VAL A 203 -1.25 10.18 17.69
CA VAL A 203 -1.28 8.93 18.46
C VAL A 203 0.14 8.50 18.86
N ILE A 204 1.10 8.49 17.93
CA ILE A 204 2.49 8.15 18.26
C ILE A 204 3.07 9.15 19.26
N HIS A 205 2.81 10.46 19.10
CA HIS A 205 3.30 11.48 20.02
C HIS A 205 2.76 11.29 21.44
N ARG A 206 1.49 10.91 21.57
CA ARG A 206 0.84 10.68 22.88
C ARG A 206 1.50 9.57 23.69
N HIS A 207 1.95 8.50 23.02
CA HIS A 207 2.52 7.32 23.69
C HIS A 207 4.06 7.31 23.67
N TYR A 208 4.68 7.90 22.64
CA TYR A 208 6.12 7.92 22.40
C TYR A 208 6.58 9.32 21.91
N PRO A 209 6.46 10.36 22.75
CA PRO A 209 6.72 11.74 22.35
C PRO A 209 8.14 11.94 21.82
N ASN A 210 9.12 11.25 22.44
CA ASN A 210 10.53 11.28 22.04
C ASN A 210 10.77 10.77 20.61
N ILE A 211 9.95 9.85 20.11
CA ILE A 211 10.09 9.34 18.75
C ILE A 211 9.75 10.45 17.76
N THR A 212 8.57 11.04 17.92
CA THR A 212 8.08 12.09 17.01
C THR A 212 8.96 13.34 17.02
N SER A 213 9.49 13.75 18.19
CA SER A 213 10.31 14.96 18.30
C SER A 213 11.71 14.77 17.72
N LYS A 214 12.28 13.57 17.81
CA LYS A 214 13.66 13.29 17.39
C LYS A 214 13.78 12.75 15.97
N TRP A 215 12.81 11.94 15.54
CA TRP A 215 12.96 11.08 14.36
C TRP A 215 11.93 11.33 13.25
N MET A 216 10.92 12.18 13.47
CA MET A 216 9.87 12.44 12.47
C MET A 216 9.93 13.89 11.99
N ASN A 217 10.60 14.11 10.87
CA ASN A 217 10.68 15.42 10.19
C ASN A 217 9.48 15.66 9.25
N SER A 218 8.88 14.58 8.74
CA SER A 218 7.70 14.65 7.89
C SER A 218 6.47 15.20 8.62
N THR A 219 5.56 15.82 7.85
CA THR A 219 4.28 16.33 8.36
C THR A 219 3.28 15.21 8.69
N SER A 220 3.41 14.04 8.04
CA SER A 220 2.59 12.86 8.26
C SER A 220 3.46 11.67 8.68
N ALA A 221 2.95 10.85 9.61
CA ALA A 221 3.62 9.61 10.03
C ALA A 221 3.61 8.50 8.96
N PHE A 222 2.84 8.67 7.88
CA PHE A 222 2.81 7.73 6.74
C PHE A 222 3.73 8.11 5.59
N THR A 223 4.26 9.33 5.58
CA THR A 223 5.35 9.73 4.68
C THR A 223 6.66 9.15 5.21
N VAL A 224 7.68 8.92 4.38
CA VAL A 224 9.02 8.60 4.88
C VAL A 224 9.48 9.73 5.83
N TRP A 225 9.91 9.39 7.04
CA TRP A 225 10.03 10.33 8.16
C TRP A 225 11.15 11.36 8.00
N ASP A 226 12.16 11.09 7.16
CA ASP A 226 13.23 12.03 6.82
C ASP A 226 12.90 12.90 5.58
N ALA A 227 11.70 12.76 5.01
CA ALA A 227 11.26 13.62 3.92
C ALA A 227 11.30 15.10 4.34
N PRO A 228 11.68 15.99 3.43
CA PRO A 228 11.65 17.43 3.71
C PRO A 228 10.20 17.87 3.98
N PRO A 229 10.01 18.95 4.76
CA PRO A 229 8.68 19.50 4.98
C PRO A 229 8.05 19.91 3.65
N ASN A 230 6.73 19.77 3.57
CA ASN A 230 5.98 20.16 2.38
C ASN A 230 6.19 21.66 2.09
N SER A 231 6.44 22.01 0.83
CA SER A 231 6.48 23.40 0.43
C SER A 231 5.09 24.03 0.57
N PHE A 232 5.05 25.25 1.10
CA PHE A 232 3.81 26.01 1.14
C PHE A 232 3.34 26.33 -0.29
N ASN A 233 2.09 25.99 -0.60
CA ASN A 233 1.46 26.37 -1.86
C ASN A 233 0.47 27.51 -1.59
N PRO A 234 0.75 28.74 -2.07
CA PRO A 234 -0.07 29.91 -1.79
C PRO A 234 -1.43 29.89 -2.49
N ILE A 235 -1.62 29.03 -3.49
CA ILE A 235 -2.90 28.90 -4.21
C ILE A 235 -3.89 28.15 -3.31
N PRO A 236 -5.10 28.70 -3.07
CA PRO A 236 -6.15 28.02 -2.31
C PRO A 236 -6.44 26.61 -2.86
N LEU A 237 -6.66 25.64 -1.98
CA LEU A 237 -6.74 24.21 -2.36
C LEU A 237 -7.72 23.93 -3.49
N LEU A 238 -8.93 24.51 -3.44
CA LEU A 238 -9.99 24.33 -4.43
C LEU A 238 -9.71 25.06 -5.77
N LEU A 239 -8.67 25.89 -5.85
CA LEU A 239 -8.26 26.64 -7.04
C LEU A 239 -6.95 26.11 -7.65
N ARG A 240 -6.42 24.98 -7.15
CA ARG A 240 -5.20 24.37 -7.67
C ARG A 240 -5.49 23.57 -8.94
N PHE A 241 -4.63 23.73 -9.94
CA PHE A 241 -4.64 22.88 -11.13
C PHE A 241 -3.55 21.82 -11.01
N PRO A 242 -3.82 20.55 -11.37
CA PRO A 242 -2.79 19.54 -11.49
C PRO A 242 -1.74 20.00 -12.52
N PRO A 243 -0.44 19.86 -12.22
CA PRO A 243 0.60 20.12 -13.22
C PRO A 243 0.42 19.15 -14.39
N ALA A 244 0.54 19.67 -15.61
CA ALA A 244 0.51 18.89 -16.85
C ALA A 244 1.55 17.75 -16.85
#